data_AF-G8LWP9-F1
#
_entry.id   AF-G8LWP9-F1
#
_cell.length_a   1.000
_cell.length_b   1.000
_cell.length_c   1.000
_cell.angle_alpha   90.00
_cell.angle_beta   90.00
_cell.angle_gamma   90.00
#
_symmetry.space_group_name_H-M   'P 1'
#
loop_
_entity.id
_entity.type
_entity.pdbx_description
1 polymer ?
#
loop_
_entity_poly.entity_id
_entity_poly.type
_entity_poly.pdbx_seq_one_letter_code
_entity_poly.pdbx_strand_id
1 'polypeptide(L)'
;MQTNKIKKIAYDKIMKIFEEFRKINSFSMALIKYGTFAALILLSLGISVLILNQTVLDYNSYTKFVATMIIKNSIVLMAEFIIGGLVIDYFVK
;
A
#
# COMPACT_ATOMS: atom_id res chain seq x y z
N MET A 1 21.98 -26.02 -11.43
CA MET A 1 22.72 -25.69 -10.19
C MET A 1 22.76 -24.17 -9.88
N GLN A 2 22.89 -23.28 -10.88
CA GLN A 2 22.92 -21.82 -10.67
C GLN A 2 21.57 -21.20 -10.24
N THR A 3 20.43 -21.71 -10.72
CA THR A 3 19.08 -21.20 -10.40
C THR A 3 18.70 -21.32 -8.91
N ASN A 4 19.12 -22.40 -8.24
CA ASN A 4 18.90 -22.54 -6.79
C ASN A 4 19.74 -21.57 -5.96
N LYS A 5 20.93 -21.18 -6.45
CA LYS A 5 21.80 -20.21 -5.78
C LYS A 5 21.19 -18.80 -5.85
N ILE A 6 20.62 -18.42 -6.99
CA ILE A 6 19.96 -17.12 -7.19
C ILE A 6 18.69 -17.01 -6.33
N LYS A 7 17.84 -18.05 -6.30
CA LYS A 7 16.66 -18.09 -5.43
C LYS A 7 17.04 -17.95 -3.95
N LYS A 8 18.13 -18.61 -3.52
CA LYS A 8 18.62 -18.53 -2.15
C LYS A 8 19.09 -17.11 -1.80
N ILE A 9 19.84 -16.44 -2.68
CA ILE A 9 20.30 -15.06 -2.45
C ILE A 9 19.13 -14.07 -2.37
N ALA A 10 18.11 -14.24 -3.23
CA ALA A 10 16.92 -13.40 -3.19
C ALA A 10 16.14 -13.60 -1.88
N TYR A 11 15.98 -14.85 -1.46
CA TYR A 11 15.37 -15.19 -0.17
C TYR A 11 16.11 -14.56 1.00
N ASP A 12 17.44 -14.68 1.05
CA ASP A 12 18.26 -14.12 2.13
C ASP A 12 18.13 -12.59 2.22
N LYS A 13 18.03 -11.89 1.07
CA LYS A 13 17.81 -10.43 1.04
C LYS A 13 16.43 -10.03 1.56
N ILE A 14 15.38 -10.74 1.14
CA ILE A 14 14.01 -10.50 1.61
C ILE A 14 13.91 -10.80 3.11
N MET A 15 14.57 -11.85 3.58
CA MET A 15 14.61 -12.23 4.99
C MET A 15 15.26 -11.14 5.84
N LYS A 16 16.39 -10.56 5.39
CA LYS A 16 17.03 -9.42 6.08
C LYS A 16 16.11 -8.20 6.18
N ILE A 17 15.38 -7.89 5.11
CA ILE A 17 14.39 -6.81 5.14
C ILE A 17 13.32 -7.14 6.18
N PHE A 18 12.80 -8.36 6.18
CA PHE A 18 11.77 -8.79 7.13
C PHE A 18 12.23 -8.75 8.59
N GLU A 19 13.49 -9.09 8.85
CA GLU A 19 14.12 -8.99 10.17
C GLU A 19 14.22 -7.55 10.65
N GLU A 20 14.59 -6.60 9.78
CA GLU A 20 14.60 -5.17 10.13
C GLU A 20 13.18 -4.64 10.38
N PHE A 21 12.20 -5.05 9.56
CA PHE A 21 10.79 -4.71 9.79
C PHE A 21 10.25 -5.28 11.11
N ARG A 22 10.76 -6.43 11.58
CA ARG A 22 10.41 -6.98 12.91
C ARG A 22 10.99 -6.17 14.07
N LYS A 23 12.00 -5.34 13.84
CA LYS A 23 12.62 -4.47 14.86
C LYS A 23 11.94 -3.10 14.94
N ILE A 24 11.00 -2.80 14.06
CA ILE A 24 10.20 -1.57 14.08
C ILE A 24 9.31 -1.58 15.33
N ASN A 25 9.15 -0.41 15.94
CA ASN A 25 8.27 -0.19 17.07
C ASN A 25 6.82 -0.62 16.75
N SER A 26 6.13 -1.18 17.74
CA SER A 26 4.78 -1.72 17.57
C SER A 26 3.78 -0.66 17.10
N PHE A 27 3.95 0.59 17.54
CA PHE A 27 3.15 1.73 17.09
C PHE A 27 3.37 2.04 15.60
N SER A 28 4.62 2.19 15.18
CA SER A 28 4.98 2.47 13.78
C SER A 28 4.51 1.34 12.85
N MET A 29 4.66 0.09 13.28
CA MET A 29 4.16 -1.07 12.54
C MET A 29 2.63 -1.10 12.46
N ALA A 30 1.92 -0.73 13.54
CA ALA A 30 0.48 -0.60 13.53
C ALA A 30 0.02 0.51 12.57
N LEU A 31 0.69 1.66 12.56
CA LEU A 31 0.40 2.76 11.65
C LEU A 31 0.53 2.33 10.18
N ILE A 32 1.63 1.64 9.83
CA ILE A 32 1.84 1.12 8.47
C ILE A 32 0.74 0.11 8.13
N LYS A 33 0.43 -0.82 9.02
CA LYS A 33 -0.56 -1.88 8.77
C LYS A 33 -1.97 -1.32 8.59
N TYR A 34 -2.46 -0.54 9.54
CA TYR A 34 -3.82 0.00 9.51
C TYR A 34 -3.97 1.11 8.47
N GLY A 35 -2.94 1.95 8.29
CA GLY A 35 -2.90 2.96 7.25
C GLY A 35 -2.94 2.36 5.84
N THR A 36 -2.13 1.32 5.60
CA THR A 36 -2.17 0.58 4.33
C THR A 36 -3.53 -0.10 4.12
N PHE A 37 -4.11 -0.68 5.17
CA PHE A 37 -5.44 -1.31 5.07
C PHE A 37 -6.54 -0.30 4.73
N ALA A 38 -6.54 0.89 5.35
CA ALA A 38 -7.47 1.96 5.03
C ALA A 38 -7.30 2.46 3.59
N ALA A 39 -6.05 2.62 3.13
CA ALA A 39 -5.75 2.98 1.75
C ALA A 39 -6.24 1.93 0.75
N LEU A 40 -6.08 0.64 1.05
CA LEU A 40 -6.60 -0.45 0.19
C LEU A 40 -8.13 -0.47 0.12
N ILE A 41 -8.82 -0.17 1.22
CA ILE A 41 -10.28 -0.02 1.21
C ILE A 41 -10.68 1.13 0.28
N LEU A 42 -10.05 2.29 0.40
CA LEU A 42 -10.31 3.44 -0.47
C LEU A 42 -10.02 3.13 -1.94
N LEU A 43 -8.92 2.42 -2.22
CA LEU A 43 -8.57 1.98 -3.57
C LEU A 43 -9.66 1.07 -4.14
N SER A 44 -10.09 0.08 -3.36
CA SER A 44 -11.13 -0.86 -3.77
C SER A 44 -12.45 -0.13 -4.06
N LEU A 45 -12.85 0.82 -3.19
CA LEU A 45 -14.06 1.62 -3.41
C LEU A 45 -13.95 2.46 -4.68
N GLY A 46 -12.83 3.14 -4.90
CA GLY A 46 -12.59 3.93 -6.11
C GLY A 46 -12.67 3.10 -7.39
N ILE A 47 -12.06 1.90 -7.39
CA ILE A 47 -12.13 0.96 -8.51
C ILE A 47 -13.57 0.50 -8.73
N SER A 48 -14.29 0.09 -7.68
CA SER A 48 -15.68 -0.35 -7.78
C SER A 48 -16.57 0.75 -8.38
N VAL A 49 -16.44 2.00 -7.93
CA VAL A 49 -17.20 3.14 -8.49
C VAL A 49 -16.83 3.37 -9.95
N LEU A 50 -15.55 3.28 -10.31
CA LEU A 50 -15.11 3.46 -11.70
C LEU A 50 -15.70 2.39 -12.62
N ILE A 51 -15.68 1.13 -12.20
CA ILE A 51 -16.24 0.01 -12.96
C ILE A 51 -17.75 0.20 -13.10
N LEU A 52 -18.47 0.46 -12.01
CA LEU A 52 -19.91 0.67 -12.05
C LEU A 52 -20.30 1.82 -12.99
N ASN A 53 -19.56 2.93 -12.98
CA ASN A 53 -19.77 4.07 -13.88
C ASN A 53 -19.48 3.78 -15.35
N GLN A 54 -18.71 2.72 -15.66
CA GLN A 54 -18.38 2.34 -17.03
C GLN A 54 -19.25 1.20 -17.57
N THR A 55 -19.76 0.32 -16.69
CA THR A 55 -20.38 -0.94 -17.11
C THR A 55 -21.85 -1.07 -16.75
N VAL A 56 -22.29 -0.49 -15.62
CA VAL A 56 -23.65 -0.72 -15.09
C VAL A 56 -24.49 0.55 -15.10
N LEU A 57 -23.88 1.68 -14.75
CA LEU A 57 -24.55 2.98 -14.70
C LEU A 57 -24.38 3.71 -16.03
N ASP A 58 -25.28 4.67 -16.29
CA ASP A 58 -25.09 5.63 -17.38
C ASP A 58 -23.80 6.41 -17.13
N TYR A 59 -22.90 6.34 -18.11
CA TYR A 59 -21.58 6.94 -18.02
C TYR A 59 -21.68 8.43 -17.65
N ASN A 60 -21.04 8.79 -16.54
CA ASN A 60 -20.89 10.18 -16.12
C ASN A 60 -19.41 10.56 -15.99
N SER A 61 -19.00 11.62 -16.68
CA SER A 61 -17.62 12.12 -16.67
C SER A 61 -17.18 12.64 -15.29
N TYR A 62 -18.10 13.23 -14.52
CA TYR A 62 -17.83 13.68 -13.16
C TYR A 62 -17.59 12.51 -12.21
N THR A 63 -18.43 11.47 -12.27
CA THR A 63 -18.25 10.25 -11.48
C THR A 63 -16.93 9.56 -11.81
N LYS A 64 -16.55 9.50 -13.10
CA LYS A 64 -15.24 8.99 -13.53
C LYS A 64 -14.10 9.81 -12.93
N PHE A 65 -14.19 11.14 -12.93
CA PHE A 65 -13.19 12.02 -12.34
C PHE A 65 -13.03 11.77 -10.84
N VAL A 66 -14.14 11.74 -10.09
CA VAL A 66 -14.13 11.47 -8.64
C VAL A 66 -13.52 10.10 -8.34
N ALA A 67 -13.95 9.06 -9.05
CA ALA A 67 -13.42 7.71 -8.86
C ALA A 67 -11.91 7.64 -9.12
N THR A 68 -11.44 8.27 -10.19
CA THR A 68 -10.00 8.34 -10.53
C THR A 68 -9.20 9.11 -9.47
N MET A 69 -9.78 10.17 -8.92
CA MET A 69 -9.15 10.94 -7.85
C MET A 69 -9.05 10.14 -6.55
N ILE A 70 -10.08 9.38 -6.18
CA ILE A 70 -10.06 8.46 -5.04
C ILE A 70 -8.96 7.41 -5.23
N ILE A 71 -8.88 6.78 -6.41
CA ILE A 71 -7.83 5.80 -6.74
C ILE A 71 -6.45 6.42 -6.57
N LYS A 72 -6.18 7.57 -7.19
CA LYS A 72 -4.89 8.24 -7.10
C LYS A 72 -4.53 8.57 -5.65
N ASN A 73 -5.45 9.16 -4.90
CA ASN A 73 -5.20 9.58 -3.52
C ASN A 73 -5.00 8.38 -2.58
N SER A 74 -5.68 7.25 -2.83
CA SER A 74 -5.47 6.04 -2.04
C SER A 74 -4.05 5.49 -2.14
N ILE A 75 -3.44 5.55 -3.33
CA ILE A 75 -2.05 5.14 -3.54
C ILE A 75 -1.09 6.11 -2.83
N VAL A 76 -1.37 7.42 -2.90
CA VAL A 76 -0.58 8.44 -2.18
C VAL A 76 -0.65 8.21 -0.67
N LEU A 77 -1.84 8.02 -0.11
CA LEU A 77 -2.04 7.72 1.32
C LEU A 77 -1.28 6.46 1.74
N MET A 78 -1.33 5.39 0.93
CA MET A 78 -0.56 4.18 1.20
C MET A 78 0.94 4.48 1.32
N ALA A 79 1.50 5.27 0.40
CA ALA A 79 2.90 5.67 0.45
C ALA A 79 3.20 6.53 1.68
N GLU A 80 2.33 7.48 2.02
CA GLU A 80 2.47 8.35 3.20
C GLU A 80 2.44 7.56 4.50
N PHE A 81 1.58 6.56 4.64
CA PHE A 81 1.55 5.72 5.84
C PHE A 81 2.81 4.84 5.97
N ILE A 82 3.32 4.31 4.86
CA ILE A 82 4.56 3.52 4.86
C ILE A 82 5.75 4.41 5.24
N ILE A 83 5.93 5.53 4.54
CA ILE A 83 7.06 6.45 4.77
C ILE A 83 6.94 7.10 6.14
N GLY A 84 5.76 7.60 6.50
CA GLY A 84 5.48 8.24 7.78
C GLY A 84 5.69 7.30 8.96
N GLY A 85 5.26 6.04 8.85
CA GLY A 85 5.52 5.03 9.89
C GLY A 85 7.00 4.73 10.07
N LEU A 86 7.76 4.64 8.98
CA LEU A 86 9.22 4.44 9.04
C LEU A 86 9.96 5.66 9.60
N VAL A 87 9.53 6.88 9.24
CA VAL A 87 10.09 8.13 9.77
C VAL A 87 9.82 8.24 11.27
N ILE A 88 8.60 7.94 11.72
CA ILE A 88 8.24 7.93 13.14
C ILE A 88 9.09 6.88 13.88
N ASP A 89 9.26 5.69 13.33
CA ASP A 89 10.15 4.67 13.90
C ASP A 89 11.57 5.21 14.08
N TYR A 90 12.12 5.89 13.08
CA TYR A 90 13.47 6.46 13.15
C TYR A 90 13.65 7.49 14.29
N PHE A 91 12.65 8.33 14.54
CA PHE A 91 12.74 9.38 15.57
C PHE A 91 12.32 8.92 16.98
N VAL A 92 11.45 7.92 17.08
CA VAL A 92 10.89 7.46 18.37
C VAL A 92 11.72 6.31 18.98
N LYS A 93 12.61 5.71 18.20
CA LYS A 93 13.51 4.63 18.62
C LYS A 93 14.64 5.08 19.53
#